data_AF-A0A285VLM8-F1
#
_entry.id   AF-A0A285VLM8-F1
#
_cell.length_a   1.000
_cell.length_b   1.000
_cell.length_c   1.000
_cell.angle_alpha   90.00
_cell.angle_beta   90.00
_cell.angle_gamma   90.00
#
_symmetry.space_group_name_H-M   'P 1'
#
loop_
_entity.id
_entity.type
_entity.pdbx_description
1 polymer ?
#
loop_
_entity_poly.entity_id
_entity_poly.type
_entity_poly.pdbx_seq_one_letter_code
_entity_poly.pdbx_strand_id
1 'polypeptide(L)' 'MQAPTSPDCPDCGSRAKRFPPGREGQYHVFCEDCGHDFGRYDRLVANYRHALDELEAHLETSTSASRDA' A
#
# COMPACT_ATOMS: atom_id res chain seq x y z
N MET A 1 4.77 -6.44 15.08
CA MET A 1 5.72 -6.32 13.96
C MET A 1 5.62 -4.91 13.42
N GLN A 2 6.72 -4.17 13.37
CA GLN A 2 6.80 -2.85 12.73
C GLN A 2 7.61 -3.01 11.45
N ALA A 3 7.03 -2.68 10.31
CA ALA A 3 7.70 -2.75 9.02
C ALA A 3 7.54 -1.39 8.30
N PRO A 4 8.63 -0.77 7.84
CA PRO A 4 8.53 0.40 6.98
C PRO A 4 7.92 -0.06 5.66
N THR A 5 6.69 0.37 5.39
CA THR A 5 5.90 -0.06 4.24
C THR A 5 5.31 1.17 3.57
N SER A 6 5.49 1.31 2.25
CA SER A 6 4.73 2.31 1.47
C SER A 6 3.25 1.92 1.40
N PRO A 7 2.29 2.87 1.21
CA PRO A 7 2.52 4.28 0.94
C PRO A 7 2.83 5.02 2.23
N ASP A 8 3.36 6.22 2.10
CA ASP A 8 3.67 7.07 3.25
C ASP A 8 2.36 7.52 3.92
N CYS A 9 2.39 7.76 5.23
CA CYS A 9 1.24 8.30 5.92
C CYS A 9 0.89 9.68 5.34
N PRO A 10 -0.37 9.93 4.95
CA PRO A 10 -0.76 11.21 4.36
C PRO A 10 -0.63 12.39 5.35
N ASP A 11 -0.72 12.11 6.65
CA ASP A 11 -0.72 13.15 7.68
C ASP A 11 0.69 13.52 8.15
N CYS A 12 1.60 12.55 8.28
CA CYS A 12 2.94 12.78 8.83
C CYS A 12 4.11 12.30 7.95
N GLY A 13 3.84 11.68 6.81
CA GLY A 13 4.86 11.13 5.90
C GLY A 13 5.55 9.86 6.41
N SER A 14 5.18 9.35 7.59
CA SER A 14 5.83 8.16 8.15
C SER A 14 5.51 6.89 7.36
N ARG A 15 6.51 6.03 7.25
CA ARG A 15 6.38 4.66 6.72
C ARG A 15 6.10 3.62 7.79
N ALA A 16 6.21 3.99 9.06
CA ALA A 16 5.99 3.07 10.17
C ALA A 16 4.49 2.83 10.34
N LYS A 17 4.09 1.56 10.16
CA LYS A 17 2.72 1.10 10.36
C LYS A 17 2.66 0.08 11.47
N ARG A 18 1.60 0.19 12.27
CA ARG A 18 1.23 -0.77 13.30
C ARG A 18 0.25 -1.76 12.72
N PHE A 19 0.75 -2.96 12.46
CA PHE A 19 -0.06 -4.08 12.02
C PHE A 19 -0.73 -4.77 13.21
N PRO A 20 -1.94 -5.30 13.04
CA PRO A 20 -2.68 -5.95 14.11
C PRO A 20 -1.97 -7.21 14.64
N PRO A 21 -2.17 -7.56 15.93
CA PRO A 21 -1.47 -8.69 16.58
C PRO A 21 -2.06 -10.07 16.28
N GLY A 22 -3.21 -10.18 15.60
CA GLY A 22 -3.94 -11.43 15.33
C GLY A 22 -4.00 -11.84 13.85
N ARG A 23 -4.71 -12.94 13.52
CA ARG A 23 -4.89 -13.39 12.12
C ARG A 23 -5.58 -12.31 11.28
N GLU A 24 -5.00 -12.10 10.10
CA GLU A 24 -5.46 -11.22 9.04
C GLU A 24 -6.91 -11.55 8.69
N GLY A 25 -7.76 -10.54 8.64
CA GLY A 25 -9.16 -10.78 8.32
C GLY A 25 -10.16 -9.75 8.83
N GLN A 26 -9.88 -8.89 9.84
CA GLN A 26 -10.82 -7.82 10.27
C GLN A 26 -10.22 -6.58 10.97
N TYR A 27 -8.93 -6.51 11.26
CA TYR A 27 -8.37 -5.39 12.05
C TYR A 27 -7.90 -4.20 11.21
N HIS A 28 -7.87 -3.02 11.83
CA HIS A 28 -7.37 -1.79 11.24
C HIS A 28 -5.84 -1.69 11.32
N VAL A 29 -5.25 -1.01 10.34
CA VAL A 29 -3.83 -0.66 10.29
C VAL A 29 -3.70 0.81 10.62
N PHE A 30 -2.80 1.15 11.55
CA PHE A 30 -2.58 2.53 11.98
C PHE A 30 -1.16 2.98 11.66
N CYS A 31 -0.96 4.28 11.48
CA CYS A 31 0.37 4.87 11.52
C CYS A 31 0.91 4.76 12.96
N GLU A 32 2.16 4.31 13.11
CA GLU A 32 2.80 4.22 14.42
C GLU A 32 3.04 5.62 15.03
N ASP A 33 3.36 6.61 14.19
CA ASP A 33 3.84 7.91 14.66
C ASP A 33 2.71 8.91 14.95
N CYS A 34 1.66 8.95 14.11
CA CYS A 34 0.56 9.91 14.27
C CYS A 34 -0.81 9.27 14.55
N GLY A 35 -0.92 7.94 14.46
CA GLY A 35 -2.18 7.24 14.70
C GLY A 35 -3.20 7.28 13.55
N HIS A 36 -2.83 7.80 12.37
CA HIS A 36 -3.68 7.79 11.18
C HIS A 36 -4.21 6.38 10.88
N ASP A 37 -5.51 6.26 10.63
CA ASP A 37 -6.18 4.99 10.36
C ASP A 37 -6.22 4.72 8.84
N PHE A 38 -5.46 3.71 8.41
CA PHE A 38 -5.46 3.24 7.01
C PHE A 38 -6.66 2.31 6.70
N GLY A 39 -7.48 1.99 7.70
CA GLY A 39 -8.60 1.08 7.61
C GLY A 39 -8.19 -0.39 7.72
N ARG A 40 -9.11 -1.28 7.37
CA ARG A 40 -8.92 -2.73 7.49
C ARG A 40 -7.74 -3.24 6.67
N TYR A 41 -6.95 -4.13 7.27
CA TYR A 41 -5.78 -4.75 6.64
C TYR A 41 -6.08 -5.36 5.26
N ASP A 42 -7.12 -6.17 5.11
CA ASP A 42 -7.42 -6.82 3.83
C ASP A 42 -7.75 -5.81 2.72
N ARG A 43 -8.41 -4.70 3.08
CA ARG A 43 -8.73 -3.63 2.14
C ARG A 43 -7.47 -2.88 1.73
N LEU A 44 -6.58 -2.64 2.69
CA LEU A 44 -5.28 -2.05 2.42
C LEU A 44 -4.48 -2.93 1.46
N VAL A 45 -4.41 -4.25 1.70
CA VAL A 45 -3.77 -5.22 0.79
C VAL A 45 -4.40 -5.22 -0.60
N ALA A 46 -5.73 -5.20 -0.70
CA ALA A 46 -6.43 -5.14 -1.98
C ALA A 46 -6.10 -3.87 -2.78
N ASN A 47 -6.06 -2.72 -2.10
CA ASN A 47 -5.68 -1.45 -2.73
C ASN A 47 -4.25 -1.48 -3.26
N TYR A 48 -3.31 -2.10 -2.54
CA TYR A 48 -1.94 -2.25 -3.03
C TYR A 48 -1.85 -3.11 -4.28
N ARG A 49 -2.55 -4.24 -4.29
CA ARG A 49 -2.57 -5.13 -5.46
C ARG A 49 -3.09 -4.38 -6.68
N HIS A 50 -4.20 -3.65 -6.52
CA HIS A 50 -4.73 -2.81 -7.58
C HIS A 50 -3.74 -1.76 -8.09
N ALA A 51 -3.05 -1.06 -7.18
CA ALA A 51 -2.05 -0.07 -7.57
C ALA A 51 -0.85 -0.69 -8.31
N LEU A 52 -0.44 -1.90 -7.93
CA LEU A 52 0.60 -2.64 -8.64
C LEU A 52 0.11 -3.08 -10.03
N ASP A 53 -1.11 -3.60 -10.13
CA ASP A 53 -1.71 -4.01 -11.40
C ASP A 53 -1.82 -2.82 -12.38
N GLU A 54 -2.23 -1.64 -11.89
CA GLU A 54 -2.27 -0.40 -12.68
C GLU A 54 -0.88 0.05 -13.16
N LEU A 55 0.12 -0.05 -12.27
CA LEU A 55 1.50 0.28 -12.61
C LEU A 55 2.08 -0.68 -13.65
N GLU A 56 1.82 -1.98 -13.50
CA GLU A 56 2.24 -3.00 -14.46
C GLU A 56 1.60 -2.75 -15.83
N ALA A 57 0.29 -2.51 -15.89
CA ALA A 57 -0.41 -2.19 -17.14
C ALA A 57 0.16 -0.92 -17.81
N HIS A 58 0.49 0.11 -17.03
CA HIS A 58 1.08 1.34 -17.57
C HIS A 58 2.49 1.11 -18.13
N LEU A 59 3.29 0.26 -17.47
CA LEU A 59 4.62 -0.14 -17.93
C LEU A 59 4.53 -0.98 -19.22
N GLU A 60 3.61 -1.94 -19.31
CA GLU A 60 3.38 -2.71 -20.53
C GLU A 60 2.98 -1.81 -21.72
N THR A 61 2.13 -0.82 -21.46
CA THR A 61 1.71 0.16 -22.48
C THR A 61 2.88 1.04 -22.95
N SER A 62 3.78 1.44 -22.04
CA SER A 62 4.94 2.26 -22.39
C SER A 62 6.06 1.46 -23.06
N THR A 63 6.25 0.18 -22.70
CA THR A 63 7.21 -0.71 -23.39
C THR A 63 6.76 -1.09 -24.80
N SER A 64 5.45 -1.23 -25.05
CA SER A 64 4.90 -1.46 -26.39
C SER A 64 5.01 -0.20 -27.26
N ALA A 65 4.75 0.99 -26.72
CA ALA A 65 4.99 2.27 -27.41
C ALA A 65 6.46 2.50 -27.81
N SER A 66 7.42 1.88 -27.10
CA SER A 66 8.86 2.00 -27.38
C SER A 66 9.35 1.04 -28.47
N ARG A 67 8.57 0.02 -28.84
CA ARG A 67 8.94 -1.00 -29.84
C ARG A 67 8.48 -0.67 -31.26
N ASP A 68 7.62 0.34 -31.41
CA ASP A 68 7.07 0.78 -32.69
C ASP A 68 7.67 2.12 -33.18
N ALA A 69 8.82 2.55 -32.64
CA ALA A 69 9.55 3.76 -33.03
C ALA A 69 10.84 3.47 -33.81
#